data_AF-A0A7S0QIF7-F1
#
_entry.id   AF-A0A7S0QIF7-F1
#
_cell.length_a   1.000
_cell.length_b   1.000
_cell.length_c   1.000
_cell.angle_alpha   90.00
_cell.angle_beta   90.00
_cell.angle_gamma   90.00
#
_symmetry.space_group_name_H-M   'P 1'
#
loop_
_entity.id
_entity.type
_entity.pdbx_description
1 polymer ?
#
loop_
_entity_poly.entity_id
_entity_poly.type
_entity_poly.pdbx_seq_one_letter_code
_entity_poly.pdbx_strand_id
1 'polypeptide(L)'
;MHVASWNIAAVNNNPFEYWITSSNEQYNKLMYDVQCFIEDRSKDVRINSIFNDVMFSELIFEMESHNILGLSELQNLWNDDYSQRMAIKDFLKDKSIGVKRLASMPDRITNTINLKDGQVLMRPTVINAFNGGSLASIDDWWVLWKKFMFHTEIEIFVDNNAQGSQPQAVCNLISPILRGKYPAITVQEHAISIPLQILCLALLDSIFLFIMNSVAPGAWETVRRDLSNALIVNKFPKICDILAASYHDCDVIFIQEAAAVF
;
A
#
# COMPACT_ATOMS: atom_id res chain seq x y z
N MET A 1 -2.75 -11.55 43.01
CA MET A 1 -2.39 -10.58 41.97
C MET A 1 -2.00 -11.35 40.73
N HIS A 2 -2.97 -11.56 39.83
CA HIS A 2 -2.78 -12.15 38.52
C HIS A 2 -2.45 -11.03 37.54
N VAL A 3 -1.30 -11.18 36.88
CA VAL A 3 -0.76 -10.17 35.98
C VAL A 3 -0.51 -10.83 34.63
N ALA A 4 -1.02 -10.22 33.58
CA ALA A 4 -0.75 -10.62 32.20
C ALA A 4 -0.03 -9.50 31.44
N SER A 5 0.78 -9.86 30.46
CA SER A 5 1.21 -8.95 29.41
C SER A 5 0.78 -9.53 28.08
N TRP A 6 0.15 -8.71 27.26
CA TRP A 6 -0.38 -9.13 25.98
C TRP A 6 0.01 -8.13 24.89
N ASN A 7 0.73 -8.63 23.89
CA ASN A 7 0.92 -7.92 22.63
C ASN A 7 -0.28 -8.22 21.73
N ILE A 8 -1.09 -7.20 21.43
CA ILE A 8 -2.31 -7.35 20.63
C ILE A 8 -2.05 -7.38 19.11
N ALA A 9 -0.78 -7.54 18.72
CA ALA A 9 -0.24 -7.62 17.37
C ALA A 9 -0.55 -6.39 16.49
N ALA A 10 0.34 -6.16 15.53
CA ALA A 10 0.60 -4.87 14.88
C ALA A 10 -0.59 -4.03 14.42
N VAL A 11 -0.30 -2.73 14.35
CA VAL A 11 -1.01 -1.65 13.62
C VAL A 11 -1.14 -1.93 12.12
N ASN A 12 -0.64 -3.07 11.62
CA ASN A 12 -0.67 -3.37 10.20
C ASN A 12 -2.09 -3.65 9.72
N ASN A 13 -2.41 -3.04 8.58
CA ASN A 13 -3.68 -3.04 7.89
C ASN A 13 -3.62 -3.83 6.57
N ASN A 14 -2.50 -4.48 6.25
CA ASN A 14 -2.35 -5.35 5.09
C ASN A 14 -2.92 -6.74 5.41
N PRO A 15 -4.06 -7.13 4.80
CA PRO A 15 -4.71 -8.42 5.08
C PRO A 15 -3.88 -9.63 4.64
N PHE A 16 -2.85 -9.44 3.81
CA PHE A 16 -2.00 -10.50 3.26
C PHE A 16 -0.55 -10.47 3.79
N GLU A 17 -0.24 -9.65 4.79
CA GLU A 17 1.15 -9.52 5.29
C GLU A 17 1.71 -10.84 5.80
N TYR A 18 0.90 -11.58 6.56
CA TYR A 18 1.29 -12.86 7.14
C TYR A 18 0.44 -13.99 6.58
N TRP A 19 1.06 -15.16 6.46
CA TRP A 19 0.32 -16.39 6.28
C TRP A 19 -0.46 -16.68 7.55
N ILE A 20 -1.80 -16.64 7.48
CA ILE A 20 -2.65 -16.98 8.62
C ILE A 20 -3.10 -18.43 8.53
N THR A 21 -3.23 -19.09 9.69
CA THR A 21 -3.92 -20.38 9.72
C THR A 21 -5.41 -20.12 9.53
N SER A 22 -5.95 -20.56 8.40
CA SER A 22 -7.36 -20.36 8.05
C SER A 22 -7.98 -21.66 7.56
N SER A 23 -9.20 -21.95 8.01
CA SER A 23 -10.04 -23.01 7.46
C SER A 23 -10.67 -22.63 6.10
N ASN A 24 -10.48 -21.38 5.65
CA ASN A 24 -10.95 -20.93 4.34
C ASN A 24 -10.07 -21.51 3.23
N GLU A 25 -10.58 -22.53 2.54
CA GLU A 25 -9.88 -23.16 1.42
C GLU A 25 -9.55 -22.19 0.28
N GLN A 26 -10.40 -21.19 0.03
CA GLN A 26 -10.16 -20.19 -1.01
C GLN A 26 -8.96 -19.30 -0.67
N TYR A 27 -8.78 -18.96 0.61
CA TYR A 27 -7.59 -18.24 1.07
C TYR A 27 -6.32 -19.06 0.87
N ASN A 28 -6.31 -20.31 1.35
CA ASN A 28 -5.14 -21.18 1.23
C ASN A 28 -4.76 -21.40 -0.24
N LYS A 29 -5.77 -21.62 -1.10
CA LYS A 29 -5.57 -21.75 -2.54
C LYS A 29 -5.00 -20.46 -3.14
N LEU A 30 -5.57 -19.30 -2.82
CA LEU A 30 -5.10 -18.01 -3.32
C LEU A 30 -3.62 -17.79 -2.96
N MET A 31 -3.25 -17.96 -1.70
CA MET A 31 -1.87 -17.75 -1.25
C MET A 31 -0.89 -18.70 -1.94
N TYR A 32 -1.27 -19.97 -2.09
CA TYR A 32 -0.48 -20.96 -2.84
C TYR A 32 -0.32 -20.57 -4.31
N ASP A 33 -1.41 -20.20 -4.98
CA ASP A 33 -1.39 -19.82 -6.40
C ASP A 33 -0.53 -18.56 -6.63
N VAL A 34 -0.60 -17.57 -5.73
CA VAL A 34 0.28 -16.38 -5.77
C VAL A 34 1.74 -16.78 -5.66
N GLN A 35 2.09 -17.67 -4.72
CA GLN A 35 3.46 -18.16 -4.59
C GLN A 35 3.93 -18.83 -5.90
N CYS A 36 3.13 -19.76 -6.43
CA CYS A 36 3.44 -20.43 -7.69
C CYS A 36 3.58 -19.44 -8.86
N PHE A 37 2.74 -18.39 -8.91
CA PHE A 37 2.83 -17.36 -9.93
C PHE A 37 4.15 -16.58 -9.86
N ILE A 38 4.59 -16.19 -8.66
CA ILE A 38 5.84 -15.45 -8.45
C ILE A 38 7.09 -16.30 -8.75
N GLU A 39 7.00 -17.61 -8.56
CA GLU A 39 8.09 -18.56 -8.84
C GLU A 39 8.15 -18.95 -10.33
N ASP A 40 7.01 -18.99 -11.02
CA ASP A 40 6.90 -19.35 -12.43
C ASP A 40 7.32 -18.21 -13.35
N ARG A 41 8.57 -18.30 -13.85
CA ARG A 41 9.14 -17.31 -14.78
C ARG A 41 8.40 -17.21 -16.12
N SER A 42 7.61 -18.22 -16.50
CA SER A 42 6.87 -18.19 -17.77
C SER A 42 5.67 -17.25 -17.74
N LYS A 43 5.21 -16.87 -16.54
CA LYS A 43 4.09 -15.94 -16.32
C LYS A 43 4.53 -14.49 -16.11
N ASP A 44 5.84 -14.25 -16.05
CA ASP A 44 6.38 -12.91 -15.91
C ASP A 44 6.17 -12.12 -17.21
N VAL A 45 5.73 -10.87 -17.09
CA VAL A 45 5.42 -9.99 -18.22
C VAL A 45 6.14 -8.66 -18.08
N ARG A 46 6.26 -7.91 -19.18
CA ARG A 46 6.84 -6.56 -19.12
C ARG A 46 5.91 -5.61 -18.38
N ILE A 47 6.47 -4.65 -17.65
CA ILE A 47 5.70 -3.62 -16.95
C ILE A 47 4.77 -2.86 -17.91
N ASN A 48 5.23 -2.48 -19.12
CA ASN A 48 4.40 -1.77 -20.10
C ASN A 48 3.16 -2.57 -20.58
N SER A 49 3.11 -3.88 -20.35
CA SER A 49 1.90 -4.68 -20.64
C SER A 49 0.83 -4.61 -19.53
N ILE A 50 1.21 -4.12 -18.34
CA ILE A 50 0.31 -3.93 -17.20
C ILE A 50 0.01 -2.44 -17.04
N PHE A 51 1.05 -1.63 -16.81
CA PHE A 51 0.96 -0.19 -16.69
C PHE A 51 1.48 0.42 -17.98
N ASN A 52 0.57 0.77 -18.89
CA ASN A 52 0.96 1.08 -20.27
C ASN A 52 1.38 2.55 -20.47
N ASP A 53 1.89 2.88 -21.66
CA ASP A 53 2.31 4.23 -22.03
C ASP A 53 1.19 5.28 -21.93
N VAL A 54 -0.08 4.89 -22.09
CA VAL A 54 -1.23 5.79 -21.89
C VAL A 54 -1.37 6.14 -20.41
N MET A 55 -1.34 5.13 -19.53
CA MET A 55 -1.37 5.34 -18.07
C MET A 55 -0.17 6.16 -17.59
N PHE A 56 1.01 5.92 -18.14
CA PHE A 56 2.19 6.73 -17.83
C PHE A 56 2.03 8.19 -18.28
N SER A 57 1.51 8.41 -19.49
CA SER A 57 1.25 9.78 -19.99
C SER A 57 0.23 10.52 -19.11
N GLU A 58 -0.83 9.84 -18.70
CA GLU A 58 -1.81 10.38 -17.75
C GLU A 58 -1.18 10.67 -16.39
N LEU A 59 -0.31 9.78 -15.88
CA LEU A 59 0.40 10.00 -14.62
C LEU A 59 1.27 11.27 -14.68
N ILE A 60 1.99 11.48 -15.78
CA ILE A 60 2.78 12.70 -16.00
C ILE A 60 1.89 13.94 -15.99
N PHE A 61 0.75 13.90 -16.68
CA PHE A 61 -0.21 15.00 -16.70
C PHE A 61 -0.74 15.34 -15.29
N GLU A 62 -1.09 14.33 -14.49
CA GLU A 62 -1.53 14.54 -13.10
C GLU A 62 -0.40 15.12 -12.24
N MET A 63 0.83 14.62 -12.38
CA MET A 63 1.97 15.16 -11.62
C MET A 63 2.29 16.61 -12.02
N GLU A 64 2.16 16.95 -13.31
CA GLU A 64 2.33 18.32 -13.82
C GLU A 64 1.28 19.27 -13.26
N SER A 65 0.00 18.86 -13.23
CA SER A 65 -1.10 19.69 -12.68
C SER A 65 -0.93 19.97 -11.18
N HIS A 66 -0.20 19.12 -10.47
CA HIS A 66 0.20 19.30 -9.07
C HIS A 66 1.57 19.98 -8.87
N ASN A 67 2.17 20.55 -9.94
CA ASN A 67 3.47 21.24 -9.92
C ASN A 67 4.63 20.36 -9.43
N ILE A 68 4.56 19.04 -9.66
CA ILE A 68 5.66 18.13 -9.32
C ILE A 68 6.78 18.30 -10.35
N LEU A 69 7.99 18.51 -9.86
CA LEU A 69 9.18 18.80 -10.68
C LEU A 69 9.91 17.52 -11.09
N GLY A 70 10.73 17.58 -12.16
CA GLY A 70 11.59 16.47 -12.60
C GLY A 70 10.92 15.45 -13.52
N LEU A 71 9.84 15.86 -14.20
CA LEU A 71 9.04 14.97 -15.05
C LEU A 71 9.76 14.55 -16.33
N SER A 72 10.61 15.41 -16.89
CA SER A 72 11.42 15.09 -18.08
C SER A 72 12.39 13.94 -17.80
N GLU A 73 13.08 13.98 -16.66
CA GLU A 73 13.99 12.91 -16.23
C GLU A 73 13.22 11.64 -15.89
N LEU A 74 12.04 11.75 -15.26
CA LEU A 74 11.17 10.59 -15.01
C LEU A 74 10.73 9.93 -16.31
N GLN A 75 10.38 10.72 -17.33
CA GLN A 75 9.99 10.21 -18.65
C GLN A 75 11.13 9.48 -19.35
N ASN A 76 12.37 9.96 -19.22
CA ASN A 76 13.54 9.23 -19.70
C ASN A 76 13.70 7.89 -18.97
N LEU A 77 13.56 7.87 -17.63
CA LEU A 77 13.62 6.61 -16.86
C LEU A 77 12.52 5.62 -17.25
N TRP A 78 11.32 6.11 -17.57
CA TRP A 78 10.23 5.27 -18.07
C TRP A 78 10.61 4.61 -19.40
N ASN A 79 11.01 5.41 -20.37
CA ASN A 79 11.31 4.96 -21.73
C ASN A 79 12.52 4.02 -21.78
N ASP A 80 13.57 4.35 -21.03
CA ASP A 80 14.86 3.67 -21.12
C ASP A 80 14.99 2.46 -20.18
N ASP A 81 14.17 2.40 -19.11
CA ASP A 81 14.30 1.37 -18.07
C ASP A 81 12.94 0.80 -17.64
N TYR A 82 12.13 1.53 -16.87
CA TYR A 82 10.99 0.96 -16.14
C TYR A 82 9.96 0.28 -17.04
N SER A 83 9.65 0.84 -18.22
CA SER A 83 8.68 0.25 -19.17
C SER A 83 9.13 -1.12 -19.70
N GLN A 84 10.45 -1.36 -19.77
CA GLN A 84 11.05 -2.55 -20.35
C GLN A 84 11.33 -3.65 -19.32
N ARG A 85 11.31 -3.31 -18.02
CA ARG A 85 11.51 -4.27 -16.94
C ARG A 85 10.44 -5.36 -16.95
N MET A 86 10.84 -6.57 -16.57
CA MET A 86 9.90 -7.63 -16.21
C MET A 86 9.33 -7.36 -14.82
N ALA A 87 8.01 -7.47 -14.68
CA ALA A 87 7.26 -7.11 -13.48
C ALA A 87 7.77 -7.85 -12.23
N ILE A 88 7.98 -9.16 -12.32
CA ILE A 88 8.42 -9.96 -11.17
C ILE A 88 9.95 -9.93 -11.09
N LYS A 89 10.65 -10.33 -12.15
CA LYS A 89 12.10 -10.55 -12.12
C LYS A 89 12.89 -9.26 -11.90
N ASP A 90 12.53 -8.17 -12.59
CA ASP A 90 13.35 -6.95 -12.65
C ASP A 90 12.77 -5.78 -11.83
N PHE A 91 11.56 -5.95 -11.26
CA PHE A 91 10.95 -4.96 -10.38
C PHE A 91 10.63 -5.53 -8.99
N LEU A 92 9.71 -6.49 -8.84
CA LEU A 92 9.38 -7.02 -7.50
C LEU A 92 10.57 -7.67 -6.79
N LYS A 93 11.47 -8.33 -7.53
CA LYS A 93 12.68 -8.97 -6.99
C LYS A 93 13.91 -8.05 -7.01
N ASP A 94 13.78 -6.80 -7.46
CA ASP A 94 14.88 -5.83 -7.44
C ASP A 94 15.12 -5.29 -6.02
N LYS A 95 16.19 -5.78 -5.41
CA LYS A 95 16.63 -5.34 -4.07
C LYS A 95 16.91 -3.84 -4.02
N SER A 96 17.32 -3.23 -5.12
CA SER A 96 17.67 -1.80 -5.16
C SER A 96 16.47 -0.91 -4.90
N ILE A 97 15.28 -1.26 -5.42
CA ILE A 97 14.02 -0.52 -5.19
C ILE A 97 13.70 -0.50 -3.69
N GLY A 98 13.84 -1.64 -3.02
CA GLY A 98 13.60 -1.77 -1.58
C GLY A 98 14.58 -0.97 -0.72
N VAL A 99 15.89 -1.05 -1.00
CA VAL A 99 16.91 -0.32 -0.24
C VAL A 99 16.81 1.20 -0.46
N LYS A 100 16.41 1.63 -1.66
CA LYS A 100 16.12 3.03 -1.99
C LYS A 100 14.79 3.53 -1.41
N ARG A 101 13.94 2.60 -0.96
CA ARG A 101 12.61 2.85 -0.39
C ARG A 101 11.60 3.53 -1.34
N LEU A 102 11.81 3.42 -2.65
CA LEU A 102 11.02 4.15 -3.67
C LEU A 102 9.52 3.84 -3.59
N ALA A 103 9.12 2.61 -3.28
CA ALA A 103 7.71 2.27 -3.08
C ALA A 103 7.30 2.26 -1.59
N SER A 104 8.19 1.82 -0.69
CA SER A 104 7.83 1.66 0.73
C SER A 104 7.67 2.97 1.51
N MET A 105 8.40 4.04 1.15
CA MET A 105 8.20 5.34 1.80
C MET A 105 6.84 5.96 1.47
N PRO A 106 6.43 6.08 0.19
CA PRO A 106 5.11 6.62 -0.12
C PRO A 106 4.01 5.65 0.34
N ASP A 107 4.24 4.33 0.36
CA ASP A 107 3.29 3.38 0.94
C ASP A 107 3.00 3.66 2.41
N ARG A 108 4.04 3.87 3.24
CA ARG A 108 3.88 4.20 4.67
C ARG A 108 3.00 5.42 4.93
N ILE A 109 2.97 6.37 4.00
CA ILE A 109 2.23 7.62 4.14
C ILE A 109 0.84 7.53 3.54
N THR A 110 0.68 6.84 2.42
CA THR A 110 -0.53 6.88 1.60
C THR A 110 -1.40 5.63 1.71
N ASN A 111 -0.91 4.53 2.29
CA ASN A 111 -1.65 3.27 2.33
C ASN A 111 -2.99 3.40 3.09
N THR A 112 -2.95 4.04 4.26
CA THR A 112 -4.13 4.35 5.08
C THR A 112 -3.90 5.64 5.83
N ILE A 113 -4.82 6.58 5.67
CA ILE A 113 -4.72 7.96 6.15
C ILE A 113 -5.87 8.19 7.12
N ASN A 114 -5.54 8.50 8.37
CA ASN A 114 -6.51 8.94 9.35
C ASN A 114 -6.80 10.43 9.11
N LEU A 115 -8.03 10.75 8.77
CA LEU A 115 -8.48 12.11 8.50
C LEU A 115 -8.84 12.82 9.81
N LYS A 116 -8.81 14.14 9.77
CA LYS A 116 -9.09 15.00 10.93
C LYS A 116 -10.50 14.83 11.50
N ASP A 117 -11.46 14.45 10.65
CA ASP A 117 -12.85 14.18 11.05
C ASP A 117 -13.07 12.77 11.62
N GLY A 118 -12.00 11.98 11.79
CA GLY A 118 -12.04 10.61 12.29
C GLY A 118 -12.33 9.56 11.23
N GLN A 119 -12.56 9.94 9.97
CA GLN A 119 -12.67 8.99 8.87
C GLN A 119 -11.30 8.41 8.50
N VAL A 120 -11.32 7.25 7.85
CA VAL A 120 -10.11 6.58 7.38
C VAL A 120 -10.18 6.47 5.87
N LEU A 121 -9.23 7.10 5.18
CA LEU A 121 -9.08 7.00 3.73
C LEU A 121 -8.04 5.93 3.41
N MET A 122 -8.36 5.03 2.48
CA MET A 122 -7.49 3.91 2.09
C MET A 122 -7.14 3.99 0.61
N ARG A 123 -5.87 3.75 0.26
CA ARG A 123 -5.43 3.71 -1.14
C ARG A 123 -6.09 2.53 -1.86
N PRO A 124 -6.51 2.67 -3.12
CA PRO A 124 -6.93 1.53 -3.95
C PRO A 124 -5.76 0.58 -4.21
N THR A 125 -5.59 -0.45 -3.38
CA THR A 125 -4.52 -1.44 -3.49
C THR A 125 -4.94 -2.79 -2.91
N VAL A 126 -4.21 -3.84 -3.26
CA VAL A 126 -4.40 -5.21 -2.74
C VAL A 126 -4.06 -5.30 -1.25
N ILE A 127 -3.14 -4.44 -0.78
CA ILE A 127 -2.48 -4.56 0.54
C ILE A 127 -3.11 -3.70 1.63
N ASN A 128 -4.42 -3.44 1.58
CA ASN A 128 -5.19 -2.83 2.66
C ASN A 128 -6.67 -3.23 2.63
N ALA A 129 -7.48 -2.63 3.51
CA ALA A 129 -8.93 -2.88 3.60
C ALA A 129 -9.79 -1.99 2.68
N PHE A 130 -9.24 -1.47 1.58
CA PHE A 130 -9.97 -0.61 0.64
C PHE A 130 -11.32 -1.19 0.22
N ASN A 131 -12.39 -0.40 0.32
CA ASN A 131 -13.76 -0.80 0.00
C ASN A 131 -14.47 0.21 -0.93
N GLY A 132 -13.73 1.15 -1.53
CA GLY A 132 -14.28 2.27 -2.30
C GLY A 132 -14.59 1.98 -3.78
N GLY A 133 -14.51 0.73 -4.21
CA GLY A 133 -14.74 0.31 -5.59
C GLY A 133 -14.16 -1.08 -5.88
N SER A 134 -14.41 -1.61 -7.08
CA SER A 134 -13.82 -2.87 -7.53
C SER A 134 -12.38 -2.66 -8.01
N LEU A 135 -11.54 -3.66 -7.75
CA LEU A 135 -10.15 -3.77 -8.19
C LEU A 135 -9.99 -4.89 -9.24
N ALA A 136 -11.08 -5.31 -9.87
CA ALA A 136 -11.11 -6.48 -10.75
C ALA A 136 -10.38 -6.27 -12.08
N SER A 137 -10.10 -5.03 -12.47
CA SER A 137 -9.34 -4.70 -13.68
C SER A 137 -8.31 -3.60 -13.40
N ILE A 138 -7.26 -3.56 -14.23
CA ILE A 138 -6.24 -2.51 -14.17
C ILE A 138 -6.84 -1.15 -14.56
N ASP A 139 -7.75 -1.11 -15.53
CA ASP A 139 -8.38 0.14 -15.98
C ASP A 139 -9.28 0.75 -14.89
N ASP A 140 -10.13 -0.07 -14.25
CA ASP A 140 -10.99 0.40 -13.15
C ASP A 140 -10.15 0.87 -11.95
N TRP A 141 -9.11 0.11 -11.61
CA TRP A 141 -8.17 0.48 -10.57
C TRP A 141 -7.47 1.80 -10.87
N TRP A 142 -7.04 2.02 -12.12
CA TRP A 142 -6.29 3.22 -12.48
C TRP A 142 -7.12 4.49 -12.28
N VAL A 143 -8.41 4.45 -12.63
CA VAL A 143 -9.35 5.55 -12.36
C VAL A 143 -9.45 5.83 -10.86
N LEU A 144 -9.62 4.78 -10.04
CA LEU A 144 -9.70 4.92 -8.58
C LEU A 144 -8.39 5.45 -7.99
N TRP A 145 -7.25 4.93 -8.45
CA TRP A 145 -5.92 5.28 -7.95
C TRP A 145 -5.57 6.73 -8.26
N LYS A 146 -5.81 7.21 -9.49
CA LYS A 146 -5.64 8.64 -9.83
C LYS A 146 -6.53 9.54 -8.99
N LYS A 147 -7.82 9.18 -8.87
CA LYS A 147 -8.77 9.93 -8.04
C LYS A 147 -8.27 10.04 -6.61
N PHE A 148 -7.79 8.94 -6.04
CA PHE A 148 -7.23 8.92 -4.68
C PHE A 148 -5.98 9.80 -4.57
N MET A 149 -5.00 9.63 -5.46
CA MET A 149 -3.71 10.30 -5.36
C MET A 149 -3.78 11.81 -5.65
N PHE A 150 -4.55 12.23 -6.65
CA PHE A 150 -4.49 13.59 -7.19
C PHE A 150 -5.79 14.38 -6.97
N HIS A 151 -6.95 13.73 -7.03
CA HIS A 151 -8.25 14.44 -7.02
C HIS A 151 -8.99 14.39 -5.68
N THR A 152 -8.43 13.71 -4.68
CA THR A 152 -9.01 13.65 -3.33
C THR A 152 -8.26 14.60 -2.42
N GLU A 153 -8.93 15.68 -2.01
CA GLU A 153 -8.41 16.59 -1.00
C GLU A 153 -8.66 16.03 0.40
N ILE A 154 -7.64 16.11 1.25
CA ILE A 154 -7.66 15.60 2.61
C ILE A 154 -7.15 16.63 3.62
N GLU A 155 -7.69 16.55 4.83
CA GLU A 155 -7.16 17.25 6.01
C GLU A 155 -6.69 16.21 7.03
N ILE A 156 -5.46 16.38 7.51
CA ILE A 156 -4.83 15.50 8.52
C ILE A 156 -4.36 16.32 9.72
N PHE A 157 -4.17 15.67 10.86
CA PHE A 157 -3.49 16.31 11.99
C PHE A 157 -1.99 16.43 11.67
N VAL A 158 -1.45 17.65 11.71
CA VAL A 158 -0.01 17.90 11.66
C VAL A 158 0.49 17.95 13.10
N ASP A 159 1.49 17.14 13.43
CA ASP A 159 2.02 17.02 14.80
C ASP A 159 2.34 18.38 15.45
N ASN A 160 1.80 18.57 16.66
CA ASN A 160 2.14 19.55 17.70
C ASN A 160 1.99 21.07 17.46
N ASN A 161 1.48 21.56 16.33
CA ASN A 161 1.02 22.95 16.24
C ASN A 161 -0.30 23.04 15.48
N ALA A 162 -1.39 23.12 16.24
CA ALA A 162 -2.79 23.06 15.82
C ALA A 162 -3.29 24.30 15.05
N GLN A 163 -2.51 24.80 14.08
CA GLN A 163 -2.91 25.94 13.25
C GLN A 163 -2.70 25.62 11.77
N GLY A 164 -3.78 25.18 11.12
CA GLY A 164 -3.96 25.33 9.67
C GLY A 164 -3.47 24.18 8.79
N SER A 165 -3.93 22.94 9.01
CA SER A 165 -3.96 21.94 7.93
C SER A 165 -4.92 22.45 6.85
N GLN A 166 -4.38 23.01 5.77
CA GLN A 166 -5.16 23.28 4.56
C GLN A 166 -5.44 21.94 3.84
N PRO A 167 -6.63 21.79 3.22
CA PRO A 167 -6.88 20.68 2.32
C PRO A 167 -5.77 20.56 1.27
N GLN A 168 -5.28 19.34 1.06
CA GLN A 168 -4.28 19.05 0.04
C GLN A 168 -4.55 17.69 -0.59
N ALA A 169 -4.12 17.50 -1.83
CA ALA A 169 -4.17 16.19 -2.48
C ALA A 169 -3.22 15.20 -1.81
N VAL A 170 -3.55 13.91 -1.88
CA VAL A 170 -2.78 12.84 -1.24
C VAL A 170 -1.33 12.80 -1.73
N CYS A 171 -1.07 13.06 -3.02
CA CYS A 171 0.28 13.11 -3.58
C CYS A 171 1.19 14.11 -2.86
N ASN A 172 0.63 15.18 -2.30
CA ASN A 172 1.38 16.22 -1.59
C ASN A 172 1.86 15.78 -0.20
N LEU A 173 1.36 14.65 0.31
CA LEU A 173 1.90 14.04 1.53
C LEU A 173 3.28 13.38 1.32
N ILE A 174 3.65 13.08 0.07
CA ILE A 174 4.89 12.39 -0.25
C ILE A 174 6.07 13.34 -0.07
N SER A 175 6.93 13.01 0.88
CA SER A 175 8.17 13.75 1.13
C SER A 175 9.34 13.24 0.27
N PRO A 176 10.32 14.09 -0.04
CA PRO A 176 11.55 13.66 -0.71
C PRO A 176 12.29 12.57 0.07
N ILE A 177 12.88 11.60 -0.66
CA ILE A 177 13.81 10.63 -0.08
C ILE A 177 15.19 11.28 -0.02
N LEU A 178 15.66 11.55 1.19
CA LEU A 178 16.94 12.24 1.41
C LEU A 178 18.13 11.27 1.38
N ARG A 179 19.15 11.58 0.58
CA ARG A 179 20.40 10.79 0.50
C ARG A 179 21.08 10.59 1.85
N GLY A 180 21.03 11.60 2.72
CA GLY A 180 21.63 11.51 4.06
C GLY A 180 21.04 10.39 4.92
N LYS A 181 19.77 10.02 4.69
CA LYS A 181 19.09 8.92 5.37
C LYS A 181 19.11 7.62 4.56
N TYR A 182 19.07 7.73 3.24
CA TYR A 182 19.03 6.59 2.32
C TYR A 182 20.16 6.71 1.28
N PRO A 183 21.39 6.25 1.60
CA PRO A 183 22.57 6.49 0.77
C PRO A 183 22.56 5.74 -0.57
N ALA A 184 21.66 4.76 -0.74
CA ALA A 184 21.54 3.98 -1.97
C ALA A 184 20.88 4.72 -3.13
N ILE A 185 20.20 5.85 -2.89
CA ILE A 185 19.66 6.66 -3.98
C ILE A 185 20.79 7.46 -4.63
N THR A 186 20.79 7.48 -5.96
CA THR A 186 21.74 8.27 -6.75
C THR A 186 21.44 9.77 -6.65
N VAL A 187 22.34 10.60 -7.18
CA VAL A 187 22.13 12.06 -7.23
C VAL A 187 20.91 12.39 -8.10
N GLN A 188 20.78 11.68 -9.23
CA GLN A 188 19.68 11.81 -10.17
C GLN A 188 18.36 11.42 -9.50
N GLU A 189 18.29 10.24 -8.88
CA GLU A 189 17.08 9.78 -8.18
C GLU A 189 16.69 10.70 -7.02
N HIS A 190 17.66 11.27 -6.30
CA HIS A 190 17.36 12.24 -5.23
C HIS A 190 16.66 13.49 -5.78
N ALA A 191 17.13 14.02 -6.91
CA ALA A 191 16.58 15.22 -7.54
C ALA A 191 15.12 15.04 -8.00
N ILE A 192 14.74 13.82 -8.39
CA ILE A 192 13.38 13.49 -8.85
C ILE A 192 12.66 12.52 -7.90
N SER A 193 13.03 12.53 -6.62
CA SER A 193 12.58 11.49 -5.69
C SER A 193 11.07 11.43 -5.48
N ILE A 194 10.35 12.56 -5.58
CA ILE A 194 8.89 12.59 -5.47
C ILE A 194 8.21 11.90 -6.66
N PRO A 195 8.38 12.36 -7.93
CA PRO A 195 7.73 11.70 -9.06
C PRO A 195 8.19 10.24 -9.24
N LEU A 196 9.44 9.91 -8.90
CA LEU A 196 9.93 8.53 -8.92
C LEU A 196 9.24 7.64 -7.87
N GLN A 197 8.98 8.17 -6.67
CA GLN A 197 8.21 7.46 -5.64
C GLN A 197 6.78 7.17 -6.10
N ILE A 198 6.13 8.17 -6.71
CA ILE A 198 4.76 8.03 -7.22
C ILE A 198 4.70 6.97 -8.32
N LEU A 199 5.62 7.01 -9.29
CA LEU A 199 5.72 5.97 -10.32
C LEU A 199 5.93 4.59 -9.70
N CYS A 200 6.93 4.42 -8.83
CA CYS A 200 7.23 3.12 -8.22
C CYS A 200 6.05 2.58 -7.40
N LEU A 201 5.27 3.45 -6.75
CA LEU A 201 4.07 3.04 -6.02
C LEU A 201 2.97 2.56 -6.98
N ALA A 202 2.69 3.29 -8.06
CA ALA A 202 1.72 2.88 -9.08
C ALA A 202 2.11 1.55 -9.74
N LEU A 203 3.41 1.36 -10.04
CA LEU A 203 3.92 0.10 -10.58
C LEU A 203 3.76 -1.05 -9.59
N LEU A 204 4.08 -0.83 -8.31
CA LEU A 204 3.90 -1.87 -7.28
C LEU A 204 2.44 -2.30 -7.15
N ASP A 205 1.53 -1.33 -7.03
CA ASP A 205 0.10 -1.59 -6.88
C ASP A 205 -0.46 -2.30 -8.13
N SER A 206 -0.17 -1.81 -9.34
CA SER A 206 -0.65 -2.42 -10.59
C SER A 206 -0.13 -3.85 -10.78
N ILE A 207 1.12 -4.14 -10.42
CA ILE A 207 1.68 -5.49 -10.49
C ILE A 207 0.97 -6.42 -9.49
N PHE A 208 0.71 -5.96 -8.26
CA PHE A 208 -0.07 -6.76 -7.31
C PHE A 208 -1.47 -7.05 -7.83
N LEU A 209 -2.18 -6.05 -8.37
CA LEU A 209 -3.48 -6.29 -8.99
C LEU A 209 -3.40 -7.30 -10.14
N PHE A 210 -2.41 -7.16 -11.03
CA PHE A 210 -2.20 -8.09 -12.14
C PHE A 210 -2.01 -9.53 -11.65
N ILE A 211 -1.19 -9.75 -10.63
CA ILE A 211 -0.98 -11.08 -10.04
C ILE A 211 -2.32 -11.62 -9.50
N MET A 212 -3.03 -10.84 -8.69
CA MET A 212 -4.29 -11.28 -8.06
C MET A 212 -5.38 -11.59 -9.11
N ASN A 213 -5.52 -10.75 -10.13
CA ASN A 213 -6.46 -10.94 -11.23
C ASN A 213 -6.06 -12.11 -12.15
N SER A 214 -4.78 -12.48 -12.18
CA SER A 214 -4.31 -13.65 -12.95
C SER A 214 -4.57 -14.97 -12.21
N VAL A 215 -4.43 -15.00 -10.89
CA VAL A 215 -4.52 -16.25 -10.11
C VAL A 215 -5.95 -16.56 -9.63
N ALA A 216 -6.74 -15.53 -9.33
CA ALA A 216 -8.07 -15.70 -8.73
C ALA A 216 -9.05 -14.61 -9.20
N PRO A 217 -9.28 -14.46 -10.53
CA PRO A 217 -10.14 -13.43 -11.09
C PRO A 217 -11.53 -13.47 -10.46
N GLY A 218 -11.99 -12.32 -9.96
CA GLY A 218 -13.30 -12.16 -9.30
C GLY A 218 -13.45 -12.80 -7.92
N ALA A 219 -12.49 -13.61 -7.46
CA ALA A 219 -12.56 -14.28 -6.17
C ALA A 219 -11.70 -13.61 -5.08
N TRP A 220 -10.52 -13.10 -5.46
CA TRP A 220 -9.56 -12.60 -4.48
C TRP A 220 -10.06 -11.38 -3.69
N GLU A 221 -10.91 -10.53 -4.29
CA GLU A 221 -11.48 -9.37 -3.59
C GLU A 221 -12.37 -9.79 -2.42
N THR A 222 -13.10 -10.91 -2.56
CA THR A 222 -13.92 -11.48 -1.49
C THR A 222 -13.01 -12.01 -0.38
N VAL A 223 -11.98 -12.78 -0.73
CA VAL A 223 -10.98 -13.26 0.25
C VAL A 223 -10.33 -12.09 1.00
N ARG A 224 -9.92 -11.04 0.29
CA ARG A 224 -9.37 -9.82 0.90
C ARG A 224 -10.36 -9.19 1.88
N ARG A 225 -11.62 -9.04 1.48
CA ARG A 225 -12.68 -8.46 2.33
C ARG A 225 -12.90 -9.28 3.60
N ASP A 226 -12.94 -10.60 3.48
CA ASP A 226 -13.10 -11.50 4.63
C ASP A 226 -11.92 -11.38 5.61
N LEU A 227 -10.69 -11.34 5.09
CA LEU A 227 -9.49 -11.11 5.88
C LEU A 227 -9.51 -9.73 6.56
N SER A 228 -9.85 -8.67 5.81
CA SER A 228 -9.97 -7.32 6.38
C SER A 228 -11.04 -7.26 7.46
N ASN A 229 -12.18 -7.91 7.27
CA ASN A 229 -13.22 -8.02 8.29
C ASN A 229 -12.71 -8.75 9.53
N ALA A 230 -11.96 -9.83 9.35
CA ALA A 230 -11.48 -10.65 10.46
C ALA A 230 -10.34 -9.99 11.25
N LEU A 231 -9.43 -9.28 10.57
CA LEU A 231 -8.15 -8.82 11.13
C LEU A 231 -8.11 -7.32 11.42
N ILE A 232 -8.97 -6.52 10.76
CA ILE A 232 -8.90 -5.05 10.80
C ILE A 232 -10.22 -4.51 11.34
N VAL A 233 -11.33 -4.74 10.65
CA VAL A 233 -12.64 -4.14 10.98
C VAL A 233 -13.16 -4.64 12.33
N ASN A 234 -13.14 -5.96 12.56
CA ASN A 234 -13.64 -6.55 13.81
C ASN A 234 -12.53 -6.81 14.84
N LYS A 235 -11.35 -6.18 14.68
CA LYS A 235 -10.23 -6.40 15.59
C LYS A 235 -10.56 -5.99 17.02
N PHE A 236 -11.15 -4.80 17.19
CA PHE A 236 -11.46 -4.26 18.52
C PHE A 236 -12.50 -5.09 19.28
N PRO A 237 -13.69 -5.41 18.72
CA PRO A 237 -14.64 -6.31 19.38
C PRO A 237 -14.01 -7.65 19.79
N LYS A 238 -13.20 -8.26 18.90
CA LYS A 238 -12.51 -9.52 19.20
C LYS A 238 -11.51 -9.39 20.36
N ILE A 239 -10.79 -8.28 20.45
CA ILE A 239 -9.87 -8.02 21.57
C ILE A 239 -10.68 -7.95 22.87
N CYS A 240 -11.79 -7.21 22.89
CA CYS A 240 -12.68 -7.15 24.05
C CYS A 240 -13.21 -8.53 24.46
N ASP A 241 -13.64 -9.35 23.49
CA ASP A 241 -14.13 -10.71 23.74
C ASP A 241 -13.03 -11.61 24.33
N ILE A 242 -11.79 -11.53 23.82
CA ILE A 242 -10.65 -12.30 24.34
C ILE A 242 -10.33 -11.87 25.78
N LEU A 243 -10.30 -10.57 26.07
CA LEU A 243 -10.08 -10.06 27.43
C LEU A 243 -11.16 -10.58 28.38
N ALA A 244 -12.42 -10.48 27.98
CA ALA A 244 -13.56 -10.90 28.79
C ALA A 244 -13.66 -12.41 28.99
N ALA A 245 -13.19 -13.22 28.05
CA ALA A 245 -13.26 -14.67 28.16
C ALA A 245 -12.01 -15.28 28.82
N SER A 246 -10.83 -14.85 28.39
CA SER A 246 -9.56 -15.55 28.70
C SER A 246 -8.77 -14.89 29.82
N TYR A 247 -8.98 -13.59 30.07
CA TYR A 247 -8.20 -12.81 31.04
C TYR A 247 -9.10 -12.13 32.09
N HIS A 248 -10.32 -12.63 32.29
CA HIS A 248 -11.30 -12.03 33.19
C HIS A 248 -10.90 -12.06 34.68
N ASP A 249 -10.00 -12.96 35.05
CA ASP A 249 -9.47 -13.13 36.40
C ASP A 249 -8.12 -12.41 36.61
N CYS A 250 -7.62 -11.70 35.58
CA CYS A 250 -6.41 -10.88 35.71
C CYS A 250 -6.73 -9.57 36.44
N ASP A 251 -5.95 -9.27 37.48
CA ASP A 251 -6.05 -8.01 38.22
C ASP A 251 -5.44 -6.84 37.42
N VAL A 252 -4.41 -7.12 36.61
CA VAL A 252 -3.69 -6.14 35.79
C VAL A 252 -3.27 -6.77 34.45
N ILE A 253 -3.51 -6.06 33.34
CA ILE A 253 -3.08 -6.46 31.99
C ILE A 253 -2.24 -5.34 31.37
N PHE A 254 -1.00 -5.66 30.98
CA PHE A 254 -0.11 -4.77 30.25
C PHE A 254 -0.26 -5.00 28.74
N ILE A 255 -0.92 -4.07 28.06
CA ILE A 255 -1.14 -4.13 26.60
C ILE A 255 0.06 -3.51 25.86
N GLN A 256 0.53 -4.18 24.82
CA GLN A 256 1.60 -3.71 23.92
C GLN A 256 1.07 -3.56 22.49
N GLU A 257 1.68 -2.66 21.71
CA GLU A 257 1.26 -2.34 20.32
C GLU A 257 -0.19 -1.84 20.18
N ALA A 258 -0.72 -1.21 21.24
CA ALA A 258 -2.01 -0.54 21.19
C ALA A 258 -1.91 0.83 20.49
N ALA A 259 -2.92 1.14 19.67
CA ALA A 259 -3.12 2.50 19.19
C ALA A 259 -3.50 3.42 20.37
N ALA A 260 -3.17 4.71 20.29
CA ALA A 260 -3.47 5.68 21.36
C ALA A 260 -4.97 5.86 21.68
N VAL A 261 -5.86 5.32 20.82
CA VAL A 261 -7.32 5.34 20.98
C VAL A 261 -7.86 4.13 21.77
N PHE A 262 -6.99 3.25 22.29
CA PHE A 262 -7.36 2.17 23.21
C PHE A 262 -7.56 2.68 24.64
#